data_AF-A0A0F9J4H0-F1
#
_entry.id   AF-A0A0F9J4H0-F1
#
_cell.length_a   1.000
_cell.length_b   1.000
_cell.length_c   1.000
_cell.angle_alpha   90.00
_cell.angle_beta   90.00
_cell.angle_gamma   90.00
#
_symmetry.space_group_name_H-M   'P 1'
#
loop_
_entity.id
_entity.type
_entity.pdbx_description
1 polymer ?
#
loop_
_entity_poly.entity_id
_entity_poly.type
_entity_poly.pdbx_seq_one_letter_code
_entity_poly.pdbx_strand_id
1 'polypeptide(L)' 'MQNEEKTYYTCEACGLKYEEREWRDKCQEWCERTHSCNLEIIEHAVKE' A
#
# COMPACT_ATOMS: atom_id res chain seq x y z
N MET A 1 22.87 12.83 9.88
CA MET A 1 22.04 12.27 8.79
C MET A 1 20.94 11.49 9.48
N GLN A 2 19.80 12.12 9.74
CA GLN A 2 18.66 11.44 10.37
C GLN A 2 17.89 10.78 9.22
N ASN A 3 18.22 9.52 8.93
CA ASN A 3 17.34 8.68 8.12
C ASN A 3 16.18 8.31 9.04
N GLU A 4 15.10 9.09 8.99
CA GLU A 4 13.84 8.69 9.57
C GLU A 4 13.35 7.49 8.75
N GLU A 5 13.57 6.28 9.27
CA GLU A 5 13.02 5.05 8.72
C GLU A 5 11.50 5.12 8.88
N LYS A 6 10.82 5.79 7.94
CA LYS A 6 9.37 5.77 7.86
C LYS A 6 8.93 4.33 7.62
N THR A 7 8.29 3.73 8.62
CA THR A 7 7.72 2.39 8.51
C THR A 7 6.50 2.44 7.61
N TYR A 8 6.63 1.93 6.38
CA TYR A 8 5.53 1.79 5.45
C TYR A 8 4.90 0.40 5.55
N TYR A 9 3.58 0.34 5.36
CA TYR A 9 2.83 -0.89 5.22
C TYR A 9 2.80 -1.31 3.76
N THR A 10 3.36 -2.48 3.46
CA THR A 10 3.43 -3.00 2.08
C THR A 10 2.31 -4.00 1.83
N CYS A 11 1.62 -3.85 0.69
CA CYS A 11 0.70 -4.86 0.18
C CYS A 11 1.53 -6.01 -0.41
N GLU A 12 1.36 -7.23 0.09
CA GLU A 12 2.14 -8.39 -0.37
C GLU A 12 1.71 -8.87 -1.76
N ALA A 13 0.48 -8.54 -2.18
CA ALA A 13 -0.05 -8.95 -3.48
C ALA A 13 0.46 -8.11 -4.66
N CYS A 14 0.60 -6.79 -4.48
CA CYS A 14 1.03 -5.86 -5.55
C CYS A 14 2.33 -5.09 -5.25
N GLY A 15 2.84 -5.15 -4.03
CA GLY A 15 4.08 -4.48 -3.62
C GLY A 15 3.96 -2.99 -3.31
N LEU A 16 2.77 -2.40 -3.40
CA LEU A 16 2.56 -0.98 -3.07
C LEU A 16 2.72 -0.72 -1.58
N LYS A 17 3.33 0.43 -1.27
CA LYS A 17 3.60 0.90 0.09
C LYS A 17 2.62 1.99 0.48
N TYR A 18 2.18 1.97 1.73
CA TYR A 18 1.22 2.91 2.31
C TYR A 18 1.74 3.42 3.65
N GLU A 19 1.51 4.70 3.94
CA GLU A 19 1.80 5.27 5.27
C GLU A 19 0.83 4.73 6.33
N GLU A 20 -0.41 4.45 5.94
CA GLU A 20 -1.45 3.96 6.84
C GLU A 20 -1.75 2.48 6.59
N ARG A 21 -1.86 1.72 7.69
CA ARG A 21 -2.23 0.30 7.64
C ARG A 21 -3.57 0.07 6.96
N GLU A 22 -4.54 0.97 7.15
CA GLU A 22 -5.88 0.85 6.57
C GLU A 22 -5.84 0.79 5.03
N TRP A 23 -5.02 1.64 4.40
CA TRP A 23 -4.86 1.64 2.94
C TRP A 23 -4.18 0.37 2.45
N ARG A 24 -3.16 -0.11 3.18
CA ARG A 24 -2.54 -1.41 2.89
C ARG A 24 -3.54 -2.54 3.00
N ASP A 25 -4.35 -2.59 4.07
CA ASP A 25 -5.32 -3.65 4.31
C ASP A 25 -6.41 -3.67 3.23
N LYS A 26 -6.95 -2.49 2.87
CA LYS A 26 -7.87 -2.33 1.73
C LYS A 26 -7.24 -2.81 0.42
N CYS A 27 -5.98 -2.42 0.17
CA CYS A 27 -5.25 -2.83 -1.02
C CYS A 27 -5.08 -4.35 -1.07
N GLN A 28 -4.66 -4.96 0.03
CA GLN A 28 -4.45 -6.40 0.15
C GLN A 28 -5.75 -7.15 -0.12
N GLU A 29 -6.84 -6.79 0.57
CA GLU A 29 -8.13 -7.44 0.39
C GLU A 29 -8.63 -7.31 -1.05
N TRP A 30 -8.51 -6.13 -1.65
CA TRP A 30 -8.92 -5.91 -3.04
C TRP A 30 -8.08 -6.76 -4.02
N CYS A 31 -6.75 -6.77 -3.86
CA CYS A 31 -5.86 -7.53 -4.72
C CYS A 31 -6.12 -9.03 -4.61
N GLU A 32 -6.34 -9.56 -3.40
CA GLU A 32 -6.65 -10.99 -3.19
C GLU A 32 -8.02 -11.37 -3.76
N ARG A 33 -9.02 -10.50 -3.66
CA ARG A 33 -10.39 -10.79 -4.13
C ARG A 33 -10.56 -10.65 -5.64
N THR A 34 -9.89 -9.67 -6.25
CA THR A 34 -10.09 -9.30 -7.66
C THR A 34 -8.92 -9.70 -8.56
N HIS A 35 -7.78 -10.05 -7.97
CA HIS A 35 -6.50 -10.24 -8.67
C HIS A 35 -6.11 -9.05 -9.55
N SER A 36 -6.49 -7.84 -9.14
CA SER A 36 -6.24 -6.56 -9.82
C SER A 36 -6.03 -5.45 -8.80
N CYS A 37 -5.43 -4.33 -9.19
CA CYS A 37 -5.28 -3.17 -8.30
C CYS A 37 -6.44 -2.18 -8.48
N ASN A 38 -6.89 -1.57 -7.38
CA ASN A 38 -7.90 -0.50 -7.42
C ASN A 38 -7.22 0.86 -7.52
N LEU A 39 -7.53 1.65 -8.55
CA LEU A 39 -6.95 2.96 -8.77
C LEU A 39 -7.18 3.92 -7.59
N GLU A 40 -8.37 3.93 -6.99
CA GLU A 40 -8.69 4.79 -5.83
C GLU A 40 -7.79 4.46 -4.63
N ILE A 41 -7.47 3.18 -4.42
CA ILE A 41 -6.57 2.76 -3.35
C ILE A 41 -5.12 3.14 -3.68
N ILE A 42 -4.70 2.94 -4.94
CA ILE A 42 -3.35 3.28 -5.40
C ILE A 42 -3.05 4.78 -5.25
N GLU A 43 -4.04 5.66 -5.33
CA GLU A 43 -3.84 7.10 -5.13
C GLU A 43 -3.30 7.44 -3.73
N HIS A 44 -3.56 6.59 -2.73
CA HIS A 44 -3.03 6.71 -1.37
C HIS A 44 -1.68 6.03 -1.18
N ALA A 45 -1.15 5.34 -2.20
CA ALA A 45 0.17 4.76 -2.13
C ALA A 45 1.24 5.86 -2.08
N VAL A 46 2.30 5.58 -1.33
CA VAL A 46 3.44 6.49 -1.22
C VAL A 46 4.15 6.53 -2.57
N LYS A 47 4.20 7.73 -3.16
CA LYS A 47 4.96 7.98 -4.38
C LYS A 47 6.40 8.28 -3.98
N GLU A 48 7.34 7.45 -4.44
CA GLU A 48 8.78 7.73 -4.34
C GLU A 48 9.17 8.95 -5.19
#